data_AF-A0A812SKW7-F1
#
_entry.id   AF-A0A812SKW7-F1
#
_cell.length_a   1.000
_cell.length_b   1.000
_cell.length_c   1.000
_cell.angle_alpha   90.00
_cell.angle_beta   90.00
_cell.angle_gamma   90.00
#
_symmetry.space_group_name_H-M   'P 1'
#
loop_
_entity.id
_entity.type
_entity.pdbx_description
1 polymer ?
#
loop_
_entity_poly.entity_id
_entity_poly.type
_entity_poly.pdbx_seq_one_letter_code
_entity_poly.pdbx_strand_id
1 'polypeptide(L)'
;MDPAHGLIGLSGLAIGWIFSRPIESKEPTVCQCHCAVPPERGQENNNNAVLWVFIVIFTALLGANLFLVLKISFRNTEGGGQELTLSLKGRPGKGSMNAGDVVYVLYHGDPGVYHTRILAAELEPQEWMIITPDRDIYPEVYAGVNPDIQRFWHAADGRVPRGVPAGQVYGFAPMDARHFGDLLRSGRREADNELQRRRAAPQAPPAPLPVVGAPAVHGAAPPAPAQGAVAAAGVVTTWVAMETGGAYQQGDVIATDPAPLPLGHVISGDRALVPSQGKVIAACKVAADKVAEMKFDDVRVLPVSFDAQGIRRREFNSCVALLREVSPQGGGLQLQGPASLLNVIKMIRDQGLTPTTFHEFWLRQAEISKGDRSVYEHECLSRILESMLVVDQLHVPALQSAELVVRRMQVIREAHRISPSAPDYSAADLYMGWKYRKATQGVDPGLAAHVASELKNEAAVAKEARKAREEAENRRRNPRGPKKDPSGGGGNQ
;
A
#
# COMPACT_ATOMS: atom_id res chain seq x y z
N MET A 1 -6.20 6.24 -47.14
CA MET A 1 -5.76 4.83 -47.16
C MET A 1 -4.32 4.81 -47.64
N ASP A 2 -3.44 4.18 -46.88
CA ASP A 2 -2.01 4.11 -47.16
C ASP A 2 -1.78 3.30 -48.45
N PRO A 3 -0.99 3.78 -49.45
CA PRO A 3 -0.67 3.04 -50.67
C PRO A 3 -0.16 1.61 -50.42
N ALA A 4 0.39 1.32 -49.23
CA ALA A 4 0.77 -0.03 -48.82
C ALA A 4 -0.40 -1.03 -48.82
N HIS A 5 -1.62 -0.61 -48.45
CA HIS A 5 -2.78 -1.52 -48.39
C HIS A 5 -3.30 -1.89 -49.80
N GLY A 6 -3.19 -0.97 -50.76
CA GLY A 6 -3.54 -1.24 -52.16
C GLY A 6 -2.60 -2.25 -52.82
N LEU A 7 -1.31 -2.21 -52.44
CA LEU A 7 -0.27 -3.11 -52.95
C LEU A 7 -0.43 -4.54 -52.41
N ILE A 8 -0.87 -4.69 -51.16
CA ILE A 8 -1.22 -5.99 -50.56
C ILE A 8 -2.47 -6.59 -51.23
N GLY A 9 -3.48 -5.78 -51.52
CA GLY A 9 -4.68 -6.23 -52.25
C GLY A 9 -4.38 -6.71 -53.67
N LEU A 10 -3.54 -5.98 -54.41
CA LEU A 10 -3.16 -6.34 -55.79
C LEU A 10 -2.26 -7.59 -55.85
N SER A 11 -1.36 -7.77 -54.88
CA SER A 11 -0.52 -8.97 -54.80
C SER A 11 -1.32 -10.21 -54.44
N GLY A 12 -2.33 -10.10 -53.55
CA GLY A 12 -3.29 -11.17 -53.28
C GLY A 12 -4.07 -11.62 -54.53
N LEU A 13 -4.52 -10.66 -55.35
CA LEU A 13 -5.22 -10.95 -56.62
C LEU A 13 -4.31 -11.63 -57.65
N ALA A 14 -3.05 -11.19 -57.77
CA ALA A 14 -2.09 -11.80 -58.69
C ALA A 14 -1.76 -13.26 -58.30
N ILE A 15 -1.59 -13.52 -57.00
CA ILE A 15 -1.37 -14.88 -56.47
C ILE A 15 -2.61 -15.74 -56.72
N GLY A 16 -3.81 -15.23 -56.42
CA GLY A 16 -5.07 -15.95 -56.69
C GLY A 16 -5.24 -16.33 -58.16
N TRP A 17 -4.84 -15.45 -59.09
CA TRP A 17 -4.90 -15.71 -60.53
C TRP A 17 -3.90 -16.77 -61.01
N ILE A 18 -2.71 -16.85 -60.42
CA ILE A 18 -1.70 -17.88 -60.75
C ILE A 18 -2.20 -19.28 -60.34
N PHE A 19 -2.87 -19.39 -59.19
CA PHE A 19 -3.37 -20.67 -58.67
C PHE A 19 -4.73 -21.10 -59.24
N SER A 20 -5.44 -20.22 -59.96
CA SER A 20 -6.74 -20.55 -60.58
C SER A 20 -6.66 -20.97 -62.04
N ARG A 21 -5.46 -21.18 -62.60
CA ARG A 21 -5.32 -21.80 -63.92
C ARG A 21 -5.70 -23.28 -63.83
N PRO A 22 -6.68 -23.75 -64.62
CA PRO A 22 -7.06 -25.16 -64.61
C PRO A 22 -5.88 -26.01 -65.09
N ILE A 23 -5.54 -27.02 -64.31
CA ILE A 23 -4.55 -28.02 -64.67
C ILE A 23 -5.15 -28.83 -65.83
N GLU A 24 -4.53 -28.73 -67.01
CA GLU A 24 -4.93 -29.46 -68.20
C GLU A 24 -4.71 -30.96 -67.96
N SER A 25 -5.79 -31.69 -67.67
CA SER A 25 -5.74 -33.14 -67.48
C SER A 25 -5.53 -33.80 -68.84
N LYS A 26 -4.35 -34.40 -69.07
CA LYS A 26 -4.16 -35.32 -70.19
C LYS A 26 -5.03 -36.57 -69.97
N GLU A 27 -5.88 -36.87 -70.94
CA GLU A 27 -6.73 -38.06 -70.98
C GLU A 27 -5.89 -39.35 -70.88
N PRO A 28 -6.35 -40.38 -70.13
CA PRO A 28 -5.71 -41.67 -70.11
C PRO A 28 -6.15 -42.50 -71.33
N THR A 29 -5.17 -42.91 -72.15
CA THR A 29 -5.36 -43.99 -73.12
C THR A 29 -5.49 -45.33 -72.40
N VAL A 30 -6.52 -46.08 -72.78
CA VAL A 30 -6.87 -47.42 -72.30
C VAL A 30 -6.02 -48.48 -73.01
N CYS A 31 -5.63 -49.52 -72.26
CA CYS A 31 -5.41 -50.94 -72.63
C CYS A 31 -4.12 -51.53 -72.02
N GLN A 32 -4.28 -52.43 -71.05
CA GLN A 32 -4.07 -53.88 -71.14
C GLN A 32 -2.62 -54.38 -70.94
N CYS A 33 -2.47 -55.06 -69.80
CA CYS A 33 -1.72 -56.30 -69.60
C CYS A 33 -0.19 -56.27 -69.46
N HIS A 34 0.22 -56.84 -68.31
CA HIS A 34 1.40 -57.67 -68.03
C HIS A 34 2.82 -57.08 -68.11
N CYS A 35 3.42 -56.99 -66.92
CA CYS A 35 4.83 -57.23 -66.60
C CYS A 35 5.89 -56.61 -67.52
N ALA A 36 6.26 -55.35 -67.25
CA ALA A 36 7.62 -54.87 -67.39
C ALA A 36 7.84 -53.68 -66.46
N VAL A 37 8.96 -53.69 -65.73
CA VAL A 37 9.42 -52.56 -64.89
C VAL A 37 9.55 -51.32 -65.79
N PRO A 38 8.83 -50.21 -65.54
CA PRO A 38 9.12 -48.96 -66.23
C PRO A 38 10.38 -48.32 -65.62
N PRO A 39 11.29 -47.76 -66.44
CA PRO A 39 12.52 -47.15 -65.98
C PRO A 39 12.23 -45.92 -65.12
N GLU A 40 13.13 -45.64 -64.17
CA GLU A 40 13.14 -44.43 -63.34
C GLU A 40 12.80 -43.19 -64.19
N ARG A 41 11.57 -42.69 -64.05
CA ARG A 41 11.23 -41.36 -64.55
C ARG A 41 11.96 -40.39 -63.64
N GLY A 42 13.01 -39.79 -64.19
CA GLY A 42 13.73 -38.67 -63.60
C GLY A 42 12.73 -37.70 -63.00
N GLN A 43 12.81 -37.57 -61.68
CA GLN A 43 12.08 -36.61 -60.88
C GLN A 43 12.59 -35.23 -61.29
N GLU A 44 12.08 -34.69 -62.39
CA GLU A 44 12.37 -33.32 -62.80
C GLU A 44 11.95 -32.38 -61.67
N ASN A 45 12.95 -31.61 -61.22
CA ASN A 45 12.97 -30.82 -60.01
C ASN A 45 11.80 -29.81 -59.92
N ASN A 46 10.66 -30.26 -59.40
CA ASN A 46 9.60 -29.37 -58.91
C ASN A 46 10.08 -28.52 -57.70
N ASN A 47 11.26 -28.82 -57.17
CA ASN A 47 11.94 -28.00 -56.14
C ASN A 47 12.24 -26.57 -56.61
N ASN A 48 12.42 -26.34 -57.92
CA ASN A 48 12.70 -24.98 -58.40
C ASN A 48 11.47 -24.07 -58.27
N ALA A 49 10.26 -24.57 -58.52
CA ALA A 49 9.05 -23.74 -58.40
C ALA A 49 8.78 -23.31 -56.94
N VAL A 50 8.95 -24.23 -55.99
CA VAL A 50 8.81 -23.94 -54.55
C VAL A 50 9.88 -22.95 -54.08
N LEU A 51 11.12 -23.13 -54.53
CA LEU A 51 12.23 -22.23 -54.22
C LEU A 51 11.96 -20.80 -54.74
N TRP A 52 11.44 -20.66 -55.97
CA TRP A 52 11.10 -19.36 -56.54
C TRP A 52 9.94 -18.67 -55.82
N VAL A 53 8.91 -19.41 -55.41
CA VAL A 53 7.82 -18.86 -54.57
C VAL A 53 8.36 -18.37 -53.23
N PHE A 54 9.27 -19.13 -52.60
CA PHE A 54 9.93 -18.70 -51.36
C PHE A 54 10.77 -17.43 -51.56
N ILE A 55 11.55 -17.34 -52.64
CA ILE A 55 12.36 -16.15 -52.95
C ILE A 55 11.48 -14.93 -53.17
N VAL A 56 10.35 -15.07 -53.88
CA VAL A 56 9.43 -13.95 -54.15
C VAL A 56 8.74 -13.48 -52.86
N ILE A 57 8.26 -14.39 -52.02
CA ILE A 57 7.67 -14.04 -50.71
C ILE A 57 8.73 -13.39 -49.82
N PHE A 58 9.93 -13.93 -49.78
CA PHE A 58 11.04 -13.40 -48.97
C PHE A 58 11.46 -12.00 -49.43
N THR A 59 11.53 -11.77 -50.73
CA THR A 59 11.89 -10.46 -51.31
C THR A 59 10.76 -9.45 -51.12
N ALA A 60 9.50 -9.87 -51.21
CA ALA A 60 8.33 -9.03 -50.90
C ALA A 60 8.30 -8.63 -49.42
N LEU A 61 8.64 -9.55 -48.50
CA LEU A 61 8.73 -9.26 -47.05
C LEU A 61 9.90 -8.32 -46.73
N LEU A 62 11.04 -8.46 -47.41
CA LEU A 62 12.17 -7.53 -47.31
C LEU A 62 11.86 -6.14 -47.90
N GLY A 63 11.14 -6.09 -49.03
CA GLY A 63 10.76 -4.85 -49.72
C GLY A 63 9.64 -4.07 -49.02
N ALA A 64 8.74 -4.74 -48.32
CA ALA A 64 7.64 -4.13 -47.55
C ALA A 64 8.10 -3.40 -46.27
N ASN A 65 9.40 -3.15 -46.10
CA ASN A 65 9.97 -2.45 -44.95
C ASN A 65 9.66 -3.13 -43.60
N LEU A 66 9.32 -4.43 -43.61
CA LEU A 66 9.22 -5.24 -42.41
C LEU A 66 10.64 -5.62 -41.98
N PHE A 67 11.23 -4.80 -41.12
CA PHE A 67 12.49 -5.07 -40.44
C PHE A 67 12.35 -6.26 -39.45
N LEU A 68 12.15 -7.47 -39.96
CA LEU A 68 12.18 -8.71 -39.20
C LEU A 68 13.62 -9.24 -39.17
N VAL A 69 14.15 -9.49 -37.96
CA VAL A 69 15.36 -10.27 -37.74
C VAL A 69 14.99 -11.74 -37.83
N LEU A 70 15.21 -12.35 -38.99
CA LEU A 70 15.07 -13.80 -39.16
C LEU A 70 16.29 -14.49 -38.53
N LYS A 71 16.09 -15.22 -37.44
CA LYS A 71 17.09 -16.12 -36.87
C LYS A 71 16.82 -17.54 -37.37
N ILE A 72 17.75 -18.07 -38.15
CA ILE A 72 17.73 -19.45 -38.63
C ILE A 72 18.69 -20.26 -37.76
N SER A 73 18.21 -21.34 -37.15
CA SER A 73 19.04 -22.27 -36.38
C SER A 73 18.94 -23.67 -36.97
N PHE A 74 20.09 -24.27 -37.24
CA PHE A 74 20.19 -25.66 -37.68
C PHE A 74 20.63 -26.50 -36.49
N ARG A 75 19.92 -27.59 -36.22
CA ARG A 75 20.33 -28.58 -35.21
C ARG A 75 20.40 -29.95 -35.86
N ASN A 76 21.57 -30.58 -35.81
CA ASN A 76 21.72 -31.97 -36.21
C ASN A 76 21.10 -32.84 -35.09
N THR A 77 20.16 -33.68 -35.47
CA THR A 77 19.61 -34.71 -34.58
C THR A 77 20.51 -35.95 -34.62
N GLU A 78 20.52 -36.72 -33.53
CA GLU A 78 21.42 -37.88 -33.37
C GLU A 78 21.19 -38.99 -34.42
N GLY A 79 20.04 -38.98 -35.12
CA GLY A 79 19.74 -39.88 -36.24
C GLY A 79 20.26 -39.41 -37.61
N GLY A 80 21.06 -38.35 -37.69
CA GLY A 80 21.58 -37.81 -38.94
C GLY A 80 20.63 -36.88 -39.70
N GLY A 81 19.43 -36.62 -39.17
CA GLY A 81 18.50 -35.63 -39.72
C GLY A 81 18.84 -34.21 -39.27
N GLN A 82 18.70 -33.23 -40.17
CA GLN A 82 18.80 -31.82 -39.83
C GLN A 82 17.43 -31.24 -39.49
N GLU A 83 17.28 -30.70 -38.29
CA GLU A 83 16.12 -29.92 -37.89
C GLU A 83 16.41 -28.44 -38.11
N LEU A 84 15.57 -27.81 -38.94
CA LEU A 84 15.63 -26.38 -39.25
C LEU A 84 14.59 -25.65 -38.42
N THR A 85 15.03 -24.75 -37.53
CA THR A 85 14.14 -23.85 -36.81
C THR A 85 14.26 -22.43 -37.36
N LEU A 86 13.14 -21.89 -37.85
CA LEU A 86 13.02 -20.51 -38.33
C LEU A 86 12.31 -19.66 -37.27
N SER A 87 13.02 -18.71 -36.67
CA SER A 87 12.46 -17.74 -35.72
C SER A 87 12.46 -16.35 -36.34
N LEU A 88 11.30 -15.89 -36.79
CA LEU A 88 11.09 -14.51 -37.21
C LEU A 88 10.89 -13.64 -35.96
N LYS A 89 11.93 -12.92 -35.55
CA LYS A 89 11.83 -11.94 -34.46
C LYS A 89 11.80 -10.57 -35.11
N GLY A 90 10.72 -9.80 -34.98
CA GLY A 90 10.77 -8.39 -35.38
C GLY A 90 11.98 -7.72 -34.77
N ARG A 91 12.66 -6.79 -35.48
CA ARG A 91 13.44 -5.77 -34.74
C ARG A 91 12.53 -5.30 -33.61
N PRO A 92 13.03 -5.10 -32.38
CA PRO A 92 12.25 -4.41 -31.35
C PRO A 92 11.99 -2.99 -31.88
N GLY A 93 10.94 -2.86 -32.69
CA GLY A 93 10.33 -1.60 -33.03
C GLY A 93 9.75 -1.06 -31.74
N LYS A 94 9.84 0.26 -31.58
CA LYS A 94 9.06 1.05 -30.63
C LYS A 94 7.91 0.27 -29.98
N GLY A 95 8.06 -0.08 -28.69
CA GLY A 95 6.90 -0.14 -27.80
C GLY A 95 6.53 -1.46 -27.13
N SER A 96 7.29 -2.56 -27.23
CA SER A 96 7.06 -3.67 -26.29
C SER A 96 7.77 -3.36 -24.97
N MET A 97 7.00 -2.95 -23.97
CA MET A 97 7.47 -2.75 -22.61
C MET A 97 7.72 -4.11 -21.92
N ASN A 98 8.80 -4.22 -21.15
CA ASN A 98 9.16 -5.40 -20.38
C ASN A 98 9.37 -5.05 -18.90
N ALA A 99 9.26 -6.06 -18.03
CA ALA A 99 9.65 -5.93 -16.64
C ALA A 99 11.15 -5.60 -16.53
N GLY A 100 11.49 -4.52 -15.83
CA GLY A 100 12.83 -3.95 -15.73
C GLY A 100 13.03 -2.71 -16.59
N ASP A 101 12.15 -2.45 -17.57
CA ASP A 101 12.25 -1.24 -18.39
C ASP A 101 11.93 0.01 -17.55
N VAL A 102 12.52 1.13 -17.96
CA VAL A 102 12.25 2.45 -17.38
C VAL A 102 11.35 3.23 -18.33
N VAL A 103 10.36 3.92 -17.77
CA VAL A 103 9.52 4.85 -18.52
C VAL A 103 9.56 6.23 -17.88
N TYR A 104 9.35 7.26 -18.72
CA TYR A 104 9.29 8.66 -18.32
C TYR A 104 7.89 9.18 -18.66
N VAL A 105 7.22 9.72 -17.66
CA VAL A 105 5.82 10.15 -17.73
C VAL A 105 5.74 11.61 -17.36
N LEU A 106 5.09 12.41 -18.20
CA LEU A 106 4.70 13.78 -17.87
C LEU A 106 3.19 13.78 -17.65
N TYR A 107 2.74 14.08 -16.43
CA TYR A 107 1.31 14.12 -16.13
C TYR A 107 0.68 15.46 -16.50
N HIS A 108 -0.63 15.45 -16.71
CA HIS A 108 -1.43 16.66 -16.84
C HIS A 108 -1.42 17.45 -15.53
N GLY A 109 -1.10 18.75 -15.62
CA GLY A 109 -1.07 19.65 -14.47
C GLY A 109 0.29 19.76 -13.78
N ASP A 110 1.24 18.87 -14.09
CA ASP A 110 2.60 18.99 -13.56
C ASP A 110 3.36 20.14 -14.25
N PRO A 111 4.23 20.87 -13.52
CA PRO A 111 4.96 22.05 -14.02
C PRO A 111 6.12 21.68 -14.96
N GLY A 112 5.94 20.66 -15.81
CA GLY A 112 6.95 20.15 -16.74
C GLY A 112 7.93 19.14 -16.13
N VAL A 113 7.60 18.53 -14.99
CA VAL A 113 8.44 17.50 -14.35
C VAL A 113 8.15 16.14 -14.96
N TYR A 114 9.20 15.42 -15.34
CA TYR A 114 9.13 14.09 -15.92
C TYR A 114 9.39 13.06 -14.84
N HIS A 115 8.38 12.26 -14.54
CA HIS A 115 8.43 11.23 -13.52
C HIS A 115 8.99 9.94 -14.10
N THR A 116 10.06 9.45 -13.47
CA THR A 116 10.66 8.15 -13.83
C THR A 116 9.89 7.02 -13.15
N ARG A 117 9.64 5.94 -13.87
CA ARG A 117 8.99 4.71 -13.36
C ARG A 117 9.77 3.49 -13.80
N ILE A 118 9.90 2.50 -12.91
CA ILE A 118 10.40 1.17 -13.26
C ILE A 118 9.19 0.24 -13.42
N LEU A 119 9.11 -0.45 -14.54
CA LEU A 119 8.06 -1.45 -14.80
C LEU A 119 8.42 -2.76 -14.08
N ALA A 120 7.66 -3.18 -13.08
CA ALA A 120 7.98 -4.38 -12.31
C ALA A 120 7.35 -5.67 -12.89
N ALA A 121 6.08 -5.60 -13.27
CA ALA A 121 5.31 -6.69 -13.88
C ALA A 121 4.09 -6.14 -14.61
N GLU A 122 3.68 -6.79 -15.70
CA GLU A 122 2.42 -6.49 -16.41
C GLU A 122 1.26 -7.16 -15.67
N LEU A 123 0.19 -6.42 -15.41
CA LEU A 123 -1.03 -6.93 -14.77
C LEU A 123 -2.08 -7.28 -15.81
N GLU A 124 -2.34 -6.35 -16.72
CA GLU A 124 -3.25 -6.44 -17.86
C GLU A 124 -2.60 -5.74 -19.06
N PRO A 125 -3.10 -5.94 -20.29
CA PRO A 125 -2.55 -5.25 -21.45
C PRO A 125 -2.51 -3.73 -21.23
N GLN A 126 -1.30 -3.16 -21.21
CA GLN A 126 -1.03 -1.73 -20.96
C GLN A 126 -1.17 -1.28 -19.49
N GLU A 127 -1.47 -2.16 -18.54
CA GLU A 127 -1.44 -1.87 -17.10
C GLU A 127 -0.25 -2.57 -16.43
N TRP A 128 0.57 -1.78 -15.74
CA TRP A 128 1.81 -2.26 -15.15
C TRP A 128 1.84 -1.98 -13.65
N MET A 129 2.37 -2.92 -12.89
CA MET A 129 2.84 -2.64 -11.55
C MET A 129 4.14 -1.85 -11.65
N ILE A 130 4.15 -0.63 -11.12
CA ILE A 130 5.26 0.30 -11.27
C ILE A 130 5.91 0.61 -9.93
N ILE A 131 7.14 1.13 -10.01
CA ILE A 131 7.90 1.58 -8.86
C ILE A 131 8.28 3.05 -9.08
N THR A 132 8.07 3.89 -8.09
CA THR A 132 8.45 5.32 -8.10
C THR A 132 9.84 5.56 -7.47
N PRO A 133 10.48 6.73 -7.69
CA PRO A 133 11.73 7.09 -7.01
C PRO A 133 11.66 7.07 -5.48
N ASP A 134 10.48 7.38 -4.91
CA ASP A 134 10.19 7.29 -3.46
C ASP A 134 9.92 5.86 -2.99
N ARG A 135 9.97 4.88 -3.92
CA ARG A 135 9.75 3.45 -3.71
C ARG A 135 8.31 3.06 -3.40
N ASP A 136 7.36 3.89 -3.80
CA ASP A 136 5.96 3.47 -3.86
C ASP A 136 5.77 2.43 -4.95
N ILE A 137 4.87 1.47 -4.71
CA ILE A 137 4.57 0.38 -5.63
C ILE A 137 3.05 0.33 -5.82
N TYR A 138 2.58 0.56 -7.03
CA TYR A 138 1.15 0.58 -7.34
C TYR A 138 0.88 0.30 -8.84
N PRO A 139 -0.34 -0.14 -9.21
CA PRO A 139 -0.73 -0.33 -10.60
C PRO A 139 -0.93 1.01 -11.32
N GLU A 140 -0.43 1.12 -12.55
CA GLU A 140 -0.64 2.29 -13.41
C GLU A 140 -0.90 1.86 -14.86
N VAL A 141 -1.84 2.54 -15.52
CA VAL A 141 -2.24 2.27 -16.90
C VAL A 141 -1.46 3.18 -17.87
N TYR A 142 -0.65 2.59 -18.75
CA TYR A 142 0.09 3.27 -19.82
C TYR A 142 -0.58 3.18 -21.19
N ALA A 143 -1.90 3.07 -21.19
CA ALA A 143 -2.70 3.15 -22.39
C ALA A 143 -2.77 4.58 -22.92
N GLY A 144 -2.88 4.74 -24.24
CA GLY A 144 -3.11 6.06 -24.86
C GLY A 144 -4.43 6.74 -24.43
N VAL A 145 -5.25 6.05 -23.63
CA VAL A 145 -6.49 6.55 -23.05
C VAL A 145 -6.35 7.04 -21.60
N ASN A 146 -5.18 6.93 -20.97
CA ASN A 146 -4.99 7.47 -19.62
C ASN A 146 -5.03 9.02 -19.69
N PRO A 147 -6.09 9.68 -19.20
CA PRO A 147 -6.26 11.12 -19.33
C PRO A 147 -5.27 11.91 -18.47
N ASP A 148 -4.63 11.26 -17.50
CA ASP A 148 -3.67 11.90 -16.61
C ASP A 148 -2.28 12.00 -17.25
N ILE A 149 -1.99 11.23 -18.30
CA ILE A 149 -0.68 11.21 -18.96
C ILE A 149 -0.67 12.14 -20.17
N GLN A 150 0.05 13.26 -20.06
CA GLN A 150 0.24 14.20 -21.16
C GLN A 150 1.22 13.67 -22.20
N ARG A 151 2.35 13.09 -21.75
CA ARG A 151 3.37 12.51 -22.63
C ARG A 151 4.07 11.32 -21.98
N PHE A 152 4.50 10.38 -22.82
CA PHE A 152 5.09 9.10 -22.41
C PHE A 152 6.32 8.76 -23.25
N TRP A 153 7.40 8.32 -22.60
CA TRP A 153 8.58 7.77 -23.27
C TRP A 153 9.03 6.47 -22.63
N HIS A 154 9.36 5.49 -23.47
CA HIS A 154 9.92 4.20 -23.06
C HIS A 154 11.43 4.17 -23.28
N ALA A 155 12.18 3.75 -22.26
CA ALA A 155 13.63 3.67 -22.23
C ALA A 155 14.08 2.35 -21.60
N ALA A 156 14.18 1.30 -22.40
CA ALA A 156 14.59 -0.03 -21.93
C ALA A 156 15.98 -0.06 -21.26
N ASP A 157 16.87 0.87 -21.63
CA ASP A 157 18.24 0.97 -21.08
C ASP A 157 18.35 1.93 -19.89
N GLY A 158 17.24 2.53 -19.45
CA GLY A 158 17.21 3.52 -18.37
C GLY A 158 17.85 4.86 -18.71
N ARG A 159 18.25 5.10 -19.97
CA ARG A 159 18.78 6.39 -20.38
C ARG A 159 17.65 7.37 -20.65
N VAL A 160 17.86 8.64 -20.28
CA VAL A 160 16.91 9.72 -20.54
C VAL A 160 16.71 9.88 -22.06
N PRO A 161 15.49 9.69 -22.60
CA PRO A 161 15.21 9.78 -24.02
C PRO A 161 15.44 11.18 -24.59
N ARG A 162 15.77 11.24 -25.89
CA ARG A 162 15.85 12.52 -26.60
C ARG A 162 14.49 13.22 -26.56
N GLY A 163 14.45 14.43 -26.03
CA GLY A 163 13.24 15.22 -25.85
C GLY A 163 12.76 15.31 -24.40
N VAL A 164 13.35 14.53 -23.48
CA VAL A 164 13.16 14.68 -22.04
C VAL A 164 14.31 15.53 -21.47
N PRO A 165 14.06 16.76 -20.95
CA PRO A 165 15.11 17.59 -20.39
C PRO A 165 15.66 16.97 -19.11
N ALA A 166 16.95 16.60 -19.08
CA ALA A 166 17.55 15.89 -17.94
C ALA A 166 17.41 16.61 -16.60
N GLY A 167 17.42 17.96 -16.60
CA GLY A 167 17.21 18.78 -15.38
C GLY A 167 15.77 18.83 -14.88
N GLN A 168 14.80 18.27 -15.61
CA GLN A 168 13.39 18.18 -15.25
C GLN A 168 12.95 16.75 -14.93
N VAL A 169 13.90 15.82 -14.79
CA VAL A 169 13.61 14.42 -14.47
C VAL A 169 13.56 14.24 -12.96
N TYR A 170 12.39 13.87 -12.44
CA TYR A 170 12.24 13.30 -11.13
C TYR A 170 12.57 11.80 -11.22
N GLY A 171 13.84 11.49 -10.95
CA GLY A 171 14.44 10.18 -11.15
C GLY A 171 14.90 9.50 -9.87
N PHE A 172 15.25 8.23 -9.98
CA PHE A 172 15.81 7.46 -8.88
C PHE A 172 17.19 7.97 -8.47
N ALA A 173 17.50 7.91 -7.18
CA ALA A 173 18.87 8.05 -6.72
C ALA A 173 19.77 6.96 -7.36
N PRO A 174 21.07 7.24 -7.58
CA PRO A 174 22.01 6.23 -8.07
C PRO A 174 21.93 4.96 -7.24
N MET A 175 21.77 3.82 -7.91
CA MET A 175 21.63 2.52 -7.25
C MET A 175 22.48 1.47 -7.94
N ASP A 176 22.92 0.46 -7.18
CA ASP A 176 23.62 -0.69 -7.74
C ASP A 176 22.64 -1.72 -8.32
N ALA A 177 23.17 -2.69 -9.06
CA ALA A 177 22.37 -3.75 -9.67
C ALA A 177 21.63 -4.62 -8.64
N ARG A 178 22.17 -4.73 -7.42
CA ARG A 178 21.56 -5.51 -6.34
C ARG A 178 20.29 -4.83 -5.86
N HIS A 179 20.37 -3.54 -5.58
CA HIS A 179 19.26 -2.69 -5.15
C HIS A 179 18.16 -2.67 -6.21
N PHE A 180 18.54 -2.49 -7.48
CA PHE A 180 17.58 -2.55 -8.59
C PHE A 180 16.87 -3.92 -8.64
N GLY A 181 17.62 -5.02 -8.46
CA GLY A 181 17.05 -6.35 -8.36
C GLY A 181 16.12 -6.55 -7.15
N ASP A 182 16.41 -5.92 -6.01
CA ASP A 182 15.53 -5.92 -4.83
C ASP A 182 14.21 -5.19 -5.10
N LEU A 183 14.26 -4.04 -5.78
CA LEU A 183 13.06 -3.30 -6.19
C LEU A 183 12.18 -4.14 -7.13
N LEU A 184 12.76 -4.75 -8.16
CA LEU A 184 12.00 -5.62 -9.08
C LEU A 184 11.37 -6.81 -8.38
N ARG A 185 12.07 -7.44 -7.42
CA ARG A 185 11.48 -8.51 -6.59
C ARG A 185 10.31 -8.01 -5.76
N SER A 186 10.41 -6.80 -5.20
CA SER A 186 9.32 -6.21 -4.43
C SER A 186 8.11 -5.89 -5.30
N GLY A 187 8.32 -5.26 -6.46
CA GLY A 187 7.23 -4.94 -7.38
C GLY A 187 6.53 -6.19 -7.94
N ARG A 188 7.27 -7.27 -8.23
CA ARG A 188 6.66 -8.54 -8.66
C ARG A 188 5.78 -9.17 -7.57
N ARG A 189 6.23 -9.18 -6.31
CA ARG A 189 5.39 -9.68 -5.20
C ARG A 189 4.11 -8.88 -5.07
N GLU A 190 4.17 -7.56 -5.20
CA GLU A 190 2.95 -6.74 -5.12
C GLU A 190 2.04 -6.93 -6.32
N ALA A 191 2.61 -7.17 -7.52
CA ALA A 191 1.82 -7.54 -8.69
C ALA A 191 1.07 -8.86 -8.49
N ASP A 192 1.73 -9.88 -7.93
CA ASP A 192 1.09 -11.17 -7.60
C ASP A 192 -0.04 -10.98 -6.57
N ASN A 193 0.20 -10.18 -5.53
CA ASN A 193 -0.81 -9.84 -4.53
C ASN A 193 -2.01 -9.13 -5.15
N GLU A 194 -1.78 -8.17 -6.05
CA GLU A 194 -2.83 -7.42 -6.74
C GLU A 194 -3.67 -8.31 -7.65
N LEU A 195 -3.04 -9.19 -8.44
CA LEU A 195 -3.74 -10.19 -9.23
C LEU A 195 -4.57 -11.14 -8.35
N GLN A 196 -4.05 -11.52 -7.18
CA GLN A 196 -4.80 -12.33 -6.23
C GLN A 196 -6.01 -11.58 -5.65
N ARG A 197 -5.87 -10.28 -5.32
CA ARG A 197 -6.99 -9.42 -4.89
C ARG A 197 -8.07 -9.34 -5.97
N ARG A 198 -7.70 -9.13 -7.24
CA ARG A 198 -8.64 -9.09 -8.37
C ARG A 198 -9.35 -10.41 -8.61
N ARG A 199 -8.66 -11.54 -8.42
CA ARG A 199 -9.26 -12.89 -8.54
C ARG A 199 -10.18 -13.25 -7.38
N ALA A 200 -9.86 -12.79 -6.18
CA ALA A 200 -10.62 -13.06 -4.97
C ALA A 200 -11.83 -12.13 -4.79
N ALA A 201 -11.83 -10.96 -5.45
CA ALA A 201 -12.98 -10.06 -5.46
C ALA A 201 -14.19 -10.81 -6.04
N PRO A 202 -15.29 -10.95 -5.28
CA PRO A 202 -16.49 -11.59 -5.80
C PRO A 202 -16.91 -10.82 -7.05
N GLN A 203 -16.98 -11.51 -8.19
CA GLN A 203 -17.58 -10.93 -9.39
C GLN A 203 -18.94 -10.38 -8.98
N ALA A 204 -19.12 -9.07 -9.15
CA ALA A 204 -20.41 -8.44 -8.88
C ALA A 204 -21.48 -9.29 -9.58
N PRO A 205 -22.55 -9.70 -8.87
CA PRO A 205 -23.58 -10.51 -9.48
C PRO A 205 -24.05 -9.80 -10.76
N PRO A 206 -24.22 -10.54 -11.87
CA PRO A 206 -24.59 -9.95 -13.14
C PRO A 206 -25.79 -9.04 -12.92
N ALA A 207 -25.66 -7.77 -13.33
CA ALA A 207 -26.73 -6.81 -13.22
C ALA A 207 -28.02 -7.46 -13.77
N PRO A 208 -29.14 -7.44 -13.02
CA PRO A 208 -30.37 -8.07 -13.48
C PRO A 208 -30.69 -7.53 -14.87
N LEU A 209 -30.85 -8.44 -15.83
CA LEU A 209 -31.22 -8.09 -17.19
C LEU A 209 -32.47 -7.19 -17.13
N PRO A 210 -32.52 -6.08 -17.89
CA PRO A 210 -33.70 -5.24 -17.95
C PRO A 210 -34.88 -6.11 -18.38
N VAL A 211 -35.84 -6.29 -17.47
CA VAL A 211 -37.08 -7.01 -17.74
C VAL A 211 -37.80 -6.26 -18.85
N VAL A 212 -37.79 -6.84 -20.05
CA VAL A 212 -38.52 -6.33 -21.21
C VAL A 212 -40.01 -6.40 -20.88
N GLY A 213 -40.68 -5.27 -21.10
CA GLY A 213 -42.04 -4.94 -20.68
C GLY A 213 -43.11 -6.03 -20.80
N ALA A 214 -43.93 -6.10 -19.76
CA ALA A 214 -45.30 -6.59 -19.87
C ALA A 214 -46.19 -5.52 -20.53
N PRO A 215 -47.13 -5.89 -21.41
CA PRO A 215 -47.97 -4.95 -22.14
C PRO A 215 -48.94 -4.22 -21.20
N ALA A 216 -49.01 -2.90 -21.36
CA ALA A 216 -49.90 -2.03 -20.62
C ALA A 216 -51.38 -2.34 -20.95
N VAL A 217 -52.15 -2.68 -19.92
CA VAL A 217 -53.61 -2.71 -19.98
C VAL A 217 -54.13 -1.30 -19.73
N HIS A 218 -54.82 -0.75 -20.72
CA HIS A 218 -55.50 0.54 -20.64
C HIS A 218 -56.66 0.50 -19.63
N GLY A 219 -56.47 1.13 -18.48
CA GLY A 219 -57.54 1.51 -17.56
C GLY A 219 -57.50 3.02 -17.34
N ALA A 220 -58.51 3.73 -17.83
CA ALA A 220 -58.61 5.18 -17.74
C ALA A 220 -58.75 5.65 -16.28
N ALA A 221 -57.72 6.34 -15.78
CA ALA A 221 -57.76 7.10 -14.53
C ALA A 221 -58.14 8.57 -14.83
N PRO A 222 -58.80 9.26 -13.89
CA PRO A 222 -59.26 10.64 -14.09
C PRO A 222 -58.08 11.60 -14.28
N PRO A 223 -58.29 12.75 -14.95
CA PRO A 223 -57.21 13.67 -15.33
C PRO A 223 -56.47 14.17 -14.08
N ALA A 224 -55.19 13.84 -14.01
CA ALA A 224 -54.27 14.41 -13.05
C ALA A 224 -54.14 15.93 -13.31
N PRO A 225 -54.09 16.77 -12.26
CA PRO A 225 -53.87 18.20 -12.40
C PRO A 225 -52.55 18.44 -13.14
N ALA A 226 -52.57 19.44 -14.02
CA ALA A 226 -51.45 19.82 -14.86
C ALA A 226 -50.14 19.91 -14.03
N GLN A 227 -49.14 19.15 -14.46
CA GLN A 227 -47.78 19.24 -13.96
C GLN A 227 -47.22 20.61 -14.33
N GLY A 228 -47.35 21.56 -13.41
CA GLY A 228 -46.52 22.75 -13.39
C GLY A 228 -45.06 22.34 -13.30
N ALA A 229 -44.21 23.03 -14.05
CA ALA A 229 -42.77 22.82 -14.07
C ALA A 229 -42.23 22.61 -12.65
N VAL A 230 -41.68 21.41 -12.40
CA VAL A 230 -41.01 21.09 -11.14
C VAL A 230 -39.75 21.95 -11.10
N ALA A 231 -39.84 23.09 -10.40
CA ALA A 231 -38.66 23.85 -10.01
C ALA A 231 -37.69 22.87 -9.35
N ALA A 232 -36.46 22.79 -9.86
CA ALA A 232 -35.42 21.95 -9.30
C ALA A 232 -35.43 22.12 -7.78
N ALA A 233 -35.73 21.04 -7.04
CA ALA A 233 -35.76 21.05 -5.59
C ALA A 233 -34.38 21.54 -5.12
N GLY A 234 -34.31 22.80 -4.71
CA GLY A 234 -33.06 23.44 -4.32
C GLY A 234 -32.44 22.62 -3.21
N VAL A 235 -31.13 22.32 -3.33
CA VAL A 235 -30.38 21.62 -2.29
C VAL A 235 -30.54 22.43 -0.99
N VAL A 236 -31.18 21.84 0.01
CA VAL A 236 -31.31 22.46 1.32
C VAL A 236 -29.90 22.55 1.92
N THR A 237 -29.49 23.76 2.23
CA THR A 237 -28.17 24.04 2.82
C THR A 237 -28.32 24.53 4.25
N THR A 238 -27.29 24.30 5.04
CA THR A 238 -27.27 24.53 6.48
C THR A 238 -25.97 25.21 6.84
N TRP A 239 -26.07 26.27 7.65
CA TRP A 239 -24.94 26.93 8.27
C TRP A 239 -24.51 26.16 9.51
N VAL A 240 -23.25 25.76 9.54
CA VAL A 240 -22.67 24.94 10.61
C VAL A 240 -21.47 25.67 11.21
N ALA A 241 -21.35 25.64 12.54
CA ALA A 241 -20.20 26.21 13.25
C ALA A 241 -18.91 25.47 12.90
N MET A 242 -17.86 26.19 12.50
CA MET A 242 -16.54 25.62 12.17
C MET A 242 -15.62 25.51 13.39
N GLU A 243 -15.96 26.20 14.48
CA GLU A 243 -15.19 26.22 15.72
C GLU A 243 -16.11 26.32 16.93
N THR A 244 -15.62 25.90 18.09
CA THR A 244 -16.35 26.05 19.36
C THR A 244 -16.20 27.46 19.91
N GLY A 245 -17.32 28.14 20.16
CA GLY A 245 -17.34 29.47 20.75
C GLY A 245 -18.73 30.02 21.02
N GLY A 246 -18.85 30.85 22.06
CA GLY A 246 -20.14 31.39 22.51
C GLY A 246 -21.10 30.28 22.92
N ALA A 247 -22.28 30.25 22.29
CA ALA A 247 -23.30 29.22 22.49
C ALA A 247 -23.15 27.96 21.60
N TYR A 248 -22.18 27.91 20.68
CA TYR A 248 -22.08 26.85 19.68
C TYR A 248 -20.81 26.00 19.86
N GLN A 249 -20.93 24.70 19.62
CA GLN A 249 -19.83 23.76 19.43
C GLN A 249 -19.53 23.59 17.94
N GLN A 250 -18.29 23.21 17.60
CA GLN A 250 -17.96 22.82 16.22
C GLN A 250 -18.91 21.73 15.72
N GLY A 251 -19.47 21.94 14.52
CA GLY A 251 -20.45 21.04 13.92
C GLY A 251 -21.92 21.30 14.33
N ASP A 252 -22.18 22.28 15.21
CA ASP A 252 -23.56 22.68 15.54
C ASP A 252 -24.21 23.42 14.37
N VAL A 253 -25.48 23.12 14.14
CA VAL A 253 -26.32 23.83 13.17
C VAL A 253 -26.70 25.19 13.75
N ILE A 254 -26.31 26.26 13.04
CA ILE A 254 -26.64 27.64 13.41
C ILE A 254 -27.95 28.06 12.77
N ALA A 255 -28.12 27.79 11.47
CA ALA A 255 -29.32 28.11 10.71
C ALA A 255 -29.48 27.14 9.52
N THR A 256 -30.71 26.84 9.13
CA THR A 256 -31.01 26.05 7.92
C THR A 256 -31.72 26.93 6.92
N ASP A 257 -31.24 27.00 5.68
CA ASP A 257 -31.84 27.85 4.66
C ASP A 257 -33.34 27.52 4.48
N PRO A 258 -34.21 28.54 4.36
CA PRO A 258 -33.90 29.96 4.17
C PRO A 258 -33.79 30.78 5.47
N ALA A 259 -33.72 30.15 6.65
CA ALA A 259 -33.60 30.88 7.91
C ALA A 259 -32.29 31.69 7.95
N PRO A 260 -32.32 33.01 8.29
CA PRO A 260 -31.14 33.83 8.33
C PRO A 260 -30.23 33.46 9.50
N LEU A 261 -28.93 33.71 9.36
CA LEU A 261 -27.96 33.65 10.45
C LEU A 261 -28.30 34.70 11.54
N PRO A 262 -27.84 34.51 12.79
CA PRO A 262 -28.02 35.47 13.88
C PRO A 262 -27.63 36.91 13.50
N LEU A 263 -28.29 37.90 14.10
CA LEU A 263 -28.07 39.32 13.78
C LEU A 263 -26.60 39.73 14.03
N GLY A 264 -26.04 40.51 13.11
CA GLY A 264 -24.63 40.95 13.16
C GLY A 264 -23.63 39.99 12.51
N HIS A 265 -24.10 38.94 11.84
CA HIS A 265 -23.23 38.07 11.06
C HIS A 265 -22.67 38.79 9.81
N VAL A 266 -21.53 38.31 9.32
CA VAL A 266 -20.90 38.78 8.07
C VAL A 266 -20.69 37.58 7.16
N ILE A 267 -21.30 37.59 5.96
CA ILE A 267 -21.19 36.50 4.98
C ILE A 267 -20.12 36.81 3.93
N SER A 268 -19.31 35.82 3.57
CA SER A 268 -18.41 35.82 2.42
C SER A 268 -18.49 34.46 1.72
N GLY A 269 -19.33 34.38 0.67
CA GLY A 269 -19.63 33.14 -0.03
C GLY A 269 -20.27 32.10 0.90
N ASP A 270 -19.66 30.91 0.95
CA ASP A 270 -20.10 29.79 1.81
C ASP A 270 -19.50 29.85 3.22
N ARG A 271 -18.97 31.00 3.65
CA ARG A 271 -18.44 31.21 4.99
C ARG A 271 -19.08 32.43 5.64
N ALA A 272 -19.20 32.40 6.96
CA ALA A 272 -19.69 33.53 7.72
C ALA A 272 -18.96 33.68 9.06
N LEU A 273 -18.90 34.91 9.56
CA LEU A 273 -18.57 35.21 10.95
C LEU A 273 -19.88 35.47 11.70
N VAL A 274 -20.12 34.76 12.79
CA VAL A 274 -21.37 34.81 13.55
C VAL A 274 -21.08 35.26 14.98
N PRO A 275 -21.62 36.41 15.44
CA PRO A 275 -21.49 36.81 16.83
C PRO A 275 -22.35 35.92 17.74
N SER A 276 -21.78 35.44 18.84
CA SER A 276 -22.44 34.59 19.83
C SER A 276 -21.86 34.84 21.23
N GLN A 277 -22.69 35.34 22.16
CA GLN A 277 -22.34 35.58 23.56
C GLN A 277 -21.00 36.33 23.78
N GLY A 278 -20.78 37.41 23.03
CA GLY A 278 -19.56 38.23 23.16
C GLY A 278 -18.31 37.64 22.48
N LYS A 279 -18.44 36.51 21.78
CA LYS A 279 -17.42 35.95 20.88
C LYS A 279 -17.90 36.03 19.44
N VAL A 280 -16.98 35.90 18.49
CA VAL A 280 -17.28 35.73 17.07
C VAL A 280 -16.79 34.35 16.68
N ILE A 281 -17.63 33.55 16.02
CA ILE A 281 -17.26 32.22 15.52
C ILE A 281 -17.33 32.18 14.00
N ALA A 282 -16.47 31.38 13.39
CA ALA A 282 -16.55 31.01 12.00
C ALA A 282 -17.66 29.97 11.76
N ALA A 283 -18.40 30.14 10.68
CA ALA A 283 -19.42 29.20 10.20
C ALA A 283 -19.20 28.94 8.71
N CYS A 284 -19.61 27.77 8.23
CA CYS A 284 -19.67 27.46 6.81
C CYS A 284 -21.05 26.95 6.40
N LYS A 285 -21.37 27.16 5.12
CA LYS A 285 -22.58 26.67 4.48
C LYS A 285 -22.28 25.30 3.87
N VAL A 286 -23.04 24.28 4.27
CA VAL A 286 -22.90 22.91 3.78
C VAL A 286 -24.26 22.36 3.35
N ALA A 287 -24.29 21.35 2.48
CA ALA A 287 -25.53 20.64 2.19
C ALA A 287 -26.05 19.94 3.46
N ALA A 288 -27.37 19.85 3.63
CA ALA A 288 -27.98 19.32 4.85
C ALA A 288 -27.55 17.87 5.18
N ASP A 289 -27.29 17.05 4.16
CA ASP A 289 -26.79 15.68 4.27
C ASP A 289 -25.32 15.61 4.73
N LYS A 290 -24.58 16.71 4.62
CA LYS A 290 -23.16 16.84 5.01
C LYS A 290 -22.95 17.41 6.41
N VAL A 291 -24.00 17.84 7.10
CA VAL A 291 -23.91 18.40 8.46
C VAL A 291 -23.28 17.41 9.45
N ALA A 292 -23.58 16.11 9.33
CA ALA A 292 -23.01 15.10 10.22
C ALA A 292 -21.48 14.97 10.08
N GLU A 293 -20.94 15.21 8.89
CA GLU A 293 -19.49 15.16 8.62
C GLU A 293 -18.76 16.34 9.30
N MET A 294 -19.45 17.46 9.51
CA MET A 294 -18.90 18.65 10.16
C MET A 294 -18.75 18.51 11.69
N LYS A 295 -19.39 17.51 12.30
CA LYS A 295 -19.23 17.18 13.73
C LYS A 295 -17.98 16.35 14.03
N PHE A 296 -17.11 16.12 13.03
CA PHE A 296 -15.90 15.34 13.21
C PHE A 296 -14.85 16.13 13.99
N ASP A 297 -14.87 16.00 15.31
CA ASP A 297 -13.75 16.38 16.19
C ASP A 297 -12.69 15.27 16.09
N ASP A 298 -11.64 15.52 15.31
CA ASP A 298 -10.51 14.60 15.27
C ASP A 298 -9.74 14.71 16.58
N VAL A 299 -10.08 13.82 17.51
CA VAL A 299 -9.49 13.75 18.86
C VAL A 299 -7.96 13.61 18.85
N ARG A 300 -7.34 13.31 17.70
CA ARG A 300 -5.90 13.18 17.51
C ARG A 300 -5.17 14.51 17.35
N VAL A 301 -5.89 15.62 17.19
CA VAL A 301 -5.31 16.95 16.95
C VAL A 301 -5.62 17.88 18.11
N LEU A 302 -4.62 18.59 18.61
CA LEU A 302 -4.80 19.67 19.58
C LEU A 302 -5.25 20.94 18.85
N PRO A 303 -5.94 21.87 19.54
CA PRO A 303 -6.22 23.18 18.99
C PRO A 303 -4.96 23.83 18.43
N VAL A 304 -5.03 24.34 17.21
CA VAL A 304 -3.89 24.99 16.56
C VAL A 304 -3.56 26.31 17.25
N SER A 305 -2.29 26.53 17.56
CA SER A 305 -1.73 27.77 18.09
C SER A 305 -0.55 28.22 17.23
N PHE A 306 -0.39 29.53 17.16
CA PHE A 306 0.77 30.18 16.54
C PHE A 306 1.55 30.92 17.63
N ASP A 307 2.87 30.99 17.48
CA ASP A 307 3.70 31.83 18.34
C ASP A 307 3.64 33.31 17.93
N ALA A 308 4.40 34.17 18.61
CA ALA A 308 4.44 35.60 18.34
C ALA A 308 4.96 35.94 16.94
N GLN A 309 5.63 35.00 16.27
CA GLN A 309 6.20 35.11 14.93
C GLN A 309 5.24 34.57 13.86
N GLY A 310 4.06 34.10 14.24
CA GLY A 310 3.09 33.50 13.33
C GLY A 310 3.50 32.10 12.85
N ILE A 311 4.48 31.45 13.49
CA ILE A 311 4.85 30.07 13.19
C ILE A 311 3.92 29.15 13.99
N ARG A 312 3.42 28.08 13.36
CA ARG A 312 2.61 27.07 14.04
C ARG A 312 3.47 26.39 15.10
N ARG A 313 3.29 26.80 16.36
CA ARG A 313 4.05 26.31 17.50
C ARG A 313 3.26 26.50 18.79
N ARG A 314 3.38 25.55 19.70
CA ARG A 314 2.81 25.61 21.05
C ARG A 314 3.85 25.17 22.09
N GLU A 315 3.94 25.89 23.20
CA GLU A 315 4.83 25.52 24.30
C GLU A 315 4.49 24.14 24.87
N PHE A 316 5.52 23.34 25.19
CA PHE A 316 5.35 21.94 25.62
C PHE A 316 4.39 21.83 26.82
N ASN A 317 4.60 22.64 27.87
CA ASN A 317 3.75 22.62 29.08
C ASN A 317 2.27 22.90 28.74
N SER A 318 2.02 23.83 27.82
CA SER A 318 0.68 24.17 27.33
C SER A 318 0.07 23.04 26.49
N CYS A 319 0.88 22.28 25.75
CA CYS A 319 0.42 21.06 25.06
C CYS A 319 -0.04 20.01 26.07
N VAL A 320 0.81 19.71 27.06
CA VAL A 320 0.55 18.66 28.07
C VAL A 320 -0.71 18.96 28.90
N ALA A 321 -1.00 20.24 29.18
CA ALA A 321 -2.21 20.64 29.88
C ALA A 321 -3.51 20.31 29.12
N LEU A 322 -3.45 20.16 27.80
CA LEU A 322 -4.58 19.81 26.94
C LEU A 322 -4.71 18.30 26.72
N LEU A 323 -3.69 17.51 27.08
CA LEU A 323 -3.72 16.06 26.93
C LEU A 323 -4.67 15.44 27.93
N ARG A 324 -5.43 14.45 27.46
CA ARG A 324 -6.39 13.65 28.24
C ARG A 324 -6.25 12.20 27.84
N GLU A 325 -6.61 11.29 28.73
CA GLU A 325 -6.68 9.87 28.39
C GLU A 325 -7.88 9.67 27.46
N VAL A 326 -7.64 9.21 26.24
CA VAL A 326 -8.69 8.97 25.24
C VAL A 326 -8.36 7.65 24.57
N SER A 327 -9.37 6.80 24.38
CA SER A 327 -9.20 5.58 23.59
C SER A 327 -8.95 5.97 22.13
N PRO A 328 -7.87 5.50 21.48
CA PRO A 328 -7.63 5.80 20.06
C PRO A 328 -8.84 5.45 19.20
N GLN A 329 -9.21 6.34 18.28
CA GLN A 329 -10.25 6.07 17.30
C GLN A 329 -9.82 4.86 16.43
N GLY A 330 -10.74 3.92 16.18
CA GLY A 330 -10.47 2.72 15.38
C GLY A 330 -10.25 1.43 16.18
N GLY A 331 -10.81 1.32 17.38
CA GLY A 331 -10.81 0.07 18.17
C GLY A 331 -9.79 0.01 19.30
N GLY A 332 -9.29 1.16 19.75
CA GLY A 332 -8.33 1.27 20.84
C GLY A 332 -6.91 0.90 20.44
N LEU A 333 -5.99 0.95 21.41
CA LEU A 333 -4.60 0.52 21.19
C LEU A 333 -4.58 -0.97 20.82
N GLN A 334 -4.08 -1.30 19.63
CA GLN A 334 -3.82 -2.70 19.24
C GLN A 334 -2.55 -3.27 19.92
N LEU A 335 -2.24 -2.76 21.12
CA LEU A 335 -1.09 -3.13 21.94
C LEU A 335 -1.57 -3.80 23.23
N GLN A 336 -0.81 -4.76 23.74
CA GLN A 336 -1.03 -5.33 25.06
C GLN A 336 -0.43 -4.44 26.16
N GLY A 337 -1.04 -4.49 27.34
CA GLY A 337 -0.63 -3.69 28.49
C GLY A 337 -1.22 -2.27 28.49
N PRO A 338 -1.15 -1.58 29.65
CA PRO A 338 -1.72 -0.24 29.81
C PRO A 338 -1.00 0.79 28.96
N ALA A 339 -1.70 1.86 28.56
CA ALA A 339 -1.08 3.02 27.95
C ALA A 339 -0.13 3.69 28.96
N SER A 340 1.09 4.03 28.54
CA SER A 340 2.08 4.66 29.41
C SER A 340 2.40 6.10 29.02
N LEU A 341 2.12 6.48 27.78
CA LEU A 341 2.56 7.75 27.21
C LEU A 341 2.10 8.97 27.99
N LEU A 342 0.84 9.06 28.38
CA LEU A 342 0.33 10.25 29.08
C LEU A 342 1.04 10.45 30.43
N ASN A 343 1.30 9.36 31.16
CA ASN A 343 2.00 9.41 32.43
C ASN A 343 3.46 9.80 32.26
N VAL A 344 4.14 9.28 31.24
CA VAL A 344 5.54 9.65 30.93
C VAL A 344 5.64 11.13 30.58
N ILE A 345 4.75 11.64 29.73
CA ILE A 345 4.76 13.05 29.34
C ILE A 345 4.47 13.98 30.53
N LYS A 346 3.51 13.62 31.39
CA LYS A 346 3.24 14.37 32.62
C LYS A 346 4.45 14.38 33.55
N MET A 347 5.12 13.24 33.74
CA MET A 347 6.35 13.15 34.53
C MET A 347 7.46 14.06 33.97
N ILE A 348 7.66 14.08 32.64
CA ILE A 348 8.64 14.97 31.98
C ILE A 348 8.30 16.44 32.26
N ARG A 349 7.02 16.83 32.09
CA ARG A 349 6.53 18.18 32.39
C ARG A 349 6.75 18.57 33.85
N ASP A 350 6.42 17.67 34.79
CA ASP A 350 6.50 17.95 36.22
C ASP A 350 7.95 18.13 36.70
N GLN A 351 8.93 17.62 35.94
CA GLN A 351 10.36 17.89 36.12
C GLN A 351 10.83 19.20 35.44
N GLY A 352 9.94 19.92 34.77
CA GLY A 352 10.29 21.12 34.00
C GLY A 352 11.12 20.82 32.75
N LEU A 353 11.01 19.61 32.21
CA LEU A 353 11.77 19.17 31.03
C LEU A 353 10.83 19.08 29.80
N THR A 354 11.45 19.10 28.62
CA THR A 354 10.83 18.70 27.33
C THR A 354 11.38 17.33 26.94
N PRO A 355 10.82 16.61 25.95
CA PRO A 355 11.36 15.32 25.54
C PRO A 355 12.85 15.40 25.15
N THR A 356 13.28 16.42 24.41
CA THR A 356 14.70 16.58 24.05
C THR A 356 15.58 16.88 25.26
N THR A 357 15.17 17.78 26.17
CA THR A 357 15.99 18.05 27.37
C THR A 357 15.95 16.90 28.38
N PHE A 358 14.90 16.09 28.37
CA PHE A 358 14.80 14.85 29.11
C PHE A 358 15.80 13.80 28.63
N HIS A 359 16.05 13.71 27.31
CA HIS A 359 17.12 12.86 26.78
C HIS A 359 18.50 13.25 27.34
N GLU A 360 18.84 14.53 27.33
CA GLU A 360 20.11 15.06 27.88
C GLU A 360 20.22 14.82 29.39
N PHE A 361 19.11 14.93 30.11
CA PHE A 361 19.04 14.59 31.52
C PHE A 361 19.30 13.10 31.76
N TRP A 362 18.62 12.23 31.01
CA TRP A 362 18.80 10.77 31.09
C TRP A 362 20.24 10.36 30.77
N LEU A 363 20.85 10.93 29.72
CA LEU A 363 22.23 10.61 29.32
C LEU A 363 23.24 10.92 30.44
N ARG A 364 23.06 12.04 31.15
CA ARG A 364 23.91 12.40 32.30
C ARG A 364 23.73 11.46 33.49
N GLN A 365 22.54 10.90 33.68
CA GLN A 365 22.26 9.99 34.79
C GLN A 365 22.62 8.54 34.51
N ALA A 366 22.53 8.10 33.25
CA ALA A 366 22.66 6.69 32.89
C ALA A 366 24.12 6.26 32.68
N GLU A 367 25.08 7.19 32.63
CA GLU A 367 26.51 6.91 32.44
C GLU A 367 26.82 6.06 31.19
N ILE A 368 25.99 6.21 30.14
CA ILE A 368 26.14 5.48 28.88
C ILE A 368 27.21 6.14 28.02
N SER A 369 28.00 5.33 27.32
CA SER A 369 28.96 5.84 26.33
C SER A 369 28.26 6.61 25.22
N LYS A 370 28.76 7.80 24.86
CA LYS A 370 28.21 8.62 23.76
C LYS A 370 28.20 7.91 22.40
N GLY A 371 29.05 6.90 22.23
CA GLY A 371 29.12 6.10 20.99
C GLY A 371 28.07 4.97 20.93
N ASP A 372 27.27 4.77 21.97
CA ASP A 372 26.23 3.76 21.96
C ASP A 372 25.10 4.15 21.00
N ARG A 373 24.68 3.20 20.17
CA ARG A 373 23.60 3.39 19.19
C ARG A 373 22.27 3.76 19.85
N SER A 374 22.01 3.25 21.05
CA SER A 374 20.76 3.50 21.78
C SER A 374 20.61 4.95 22.19
N VAL A 375 21.72 5.67 22.40
CA VAL A 375 21.74 7.11 22.69
C VAL A 375 21.17 7.89 21.52
N TYR A 376 21.69 7.66 20.31
CA TYR A 376 21.19 8.31 19.10
C TYR A 376 19.72 7.94 18.81
N GLU A 377 19.35 6.68 19.00
CA GLU A 377 17.96 6.24 18.84
C GLU A 377 17.02 6.97 19.82
N HIS A 378 17.38 7.05 21.10
CA HIS A 378 16.59 7.77 22.11
C HIS A 378 16.50 9.27 21.81
N GLU A 379 17.57 9.88 21.31
CA GLU A 379 17.58 11.28 20.88
C GLU A 379 16.57 11.52 19.75
N CYS A 380 16.61 10.69 18.70
CA CYS A 380 15.67 10.76 17.58
C CYS A 380 14.21 10.61 18.04
N LEU A 381 13.92 9.60 18.88
CA LEU A 381 12.58 9.38 19.42
C LEU A 381 12.08 10.56 20.27
N SER A 382 12.98 11.19 21.04
CA SER A 382 12.67 12.37 21.85
C SER A 382 12.33 13.57 20.97
N ARG A 383 13.10 13.82 19.91
CA ARG A 383 12.82 14.90 18.95
C ARG A 383 11.50 14.66 18.21
N ILE A 384 11.23 13.43 17.78
CA ILE A 384 9.95 13.06 17.16
C ILE A 384 8.79 13.37 18.11
N LEU A 385 8.87 12.92 19.37
CA LEU A 385 7.81 13.15 20.35
C LEU A 385 7.58 14.65 20.64
N GLU A 386 8.66 15.43 20.72
CA GLU A 386 8.56 16.88 20.91
C GLU A 386 7.95 17.58 19.69
N SER A 387 8.37 17.23 18.47
CA SER A 387 7.78 17.77 17.23
C SER A 387 6.29 17.45 17.12
N MET A 388 5.88 16.22 17.44
CA MET A 388 4.47 15.82 17.45
C MET A 388 3.63 16.71 18.36
N LEU A 389 4.15 17.12 19.51
CA LEU A 389 3.44 17.97 20.48
C LEU A 389 3.51 19.46 20.14
N VAL A 390 4.70 19.96 19.85
CA VAL A 390 5.00 21.40 19.79
C VAL A 390 4.72 21.99 18.41
N VAL A 391 5.07 21.25 17.35
CA VAL A 391 4.97 21.71 15.95
C VAL A 391 3.68 21.20 15.32
N ASP A 392 3.48 19.88 15.34
CA ASP A 392 2.31 19.26 14.74
C ASP A 392 1.06 19.43 15.62
N GLN A 393 1.24 19.69 16.91
CA GLN A 393 0.17 19.92 17.88
C GLN A 393 -0.82 18.74 17.88
N LEU A 394 -0.28 17.54 18.04
CA LEU A 394 -1.04 16.30 18.08
C LEU A 394 -1.41 15.93 19.52
N HIS A 395 -2.60 15.36 19.67
CA HIS A 395 -3.06 14.72 20.89
C HIS A 395 -2.45 13.32 20.96
N VAL A 396 -1.18 13.28 21.36
CA VAL A 396 -0.36 12.06 21.35
C VAL A 396 -0.94 10.85 22.12
N PRO A 397 -1.74 10.98 23.20
CA PRO A 397 -2.41 9.82 23.81
C PRO A 397 -3.44 9.14 22.91
N ALA A 398 -4.05 9.88 21.99
CA ALA A 398 -4.97 9.31 21.00
C ALA A 398 -4.25 8.61 19.83
N LEU A 399 -2.90 8.63 19.80
CA LEU A 399 -2.10 8.08 18.69
C LEU A 399 -1.34 6.82 19.10
N GLN A 400 -1.65 5.71 18.42
CA GLN A 400 -0.93 4.44 18.62
C GLN A 400 0.56 4.55 18.25
N SER A 401 0.91 5.33 17.22
CA SER A 401 2.31 5.55 16.83
C SER A 401 3.11 6.26 17.93
N ALA A 402 2.51 7.26 18.59
CA ALA A 402 3.15 7.97 19.68
C ALA A 402 3.37 7.05 20.90
N GLU A 403 2.37 6.21 21.24
CA GLU A 403 2.51 5.21 22.30
C GLU A 403 3.68 4.25 22.01
N LEU A 404 3.85 3.80 20.76
CA LEU A 404 4.99 2.96 20.36
C LEU A 404 6.34 3.69 20.50
N VAL A 405 6.41 4.97 20.13
CA VAL A 405 7.60 5.80 20.33
C VAL A 405 7.98 5.85 21.81
N VAL A 406 7.03 6.16 22.69
CA VAL A 406 7.29 6.25 24.13
C VAL A 406 7.65 4.90 24.74
N ARG A 407 6.96 3.82 24.35
CA ARG A 407 7.32 2.45 24.80
C ARG A 407 8.74 2.09 24.37
N ARG A 408 9.16 2.44 23.15
CA ARG A 408 10.54 2.21 22.69
C ARG A 408 11.55 3.01 23.51
N MET A 409 11.25 4.26 23.85
CA MET A 409 12.09 5.05 24.77
C MET A 409 12.21 4.38 26.15
N GLN A 410 11.10 3.86 26.70
CA GLN A 410 11.10 3.14 27.97
C GLN A 410 11.93 1.84 27.90
N VAL A 411 11.85 1.09 26.80
CA VAL A 411 12.69 -0.10 26.56
C VAL A 411 14.17 0.24 26.62
N ILE A 412 14.61 1.29 25.92
CA ILE A 412 16.01 1.71 25.92
C ILE A 412 16.46 2.07 27.34
N ARG A 413 15.66 2.85 28.06
CA ARG A 413 15.99 3.26 29.42
C ARG A 413 16.07 2.07 30.39
N GLU A 414 15.14 1.13 30.29
CA GLU A 414 15.15 -0.06 31.15
C GLU A 414 16.33 -0.99 30.83
N ALA A 415 16.65 -1.18 29.55
CA ALA A 415 17.75 -2.02 29.13
C ALA A 415 19.10 -1.56 29.70
N HIS A 416 19.32 -0.25 29.78
CA HIS A 416 20.53 0.33 30.36
C HIS A 416 20.48 0.54 31.89
N ARG A 417 19.36 0.24 32.56
CA ARG A 417 19.18 0.55 33.99
C ARG A 417 20.15 -0.19 34.91
N ILE A 418 20.43 -1.46 34.62
CA ILE A 418 21.29 -2.32 35.47
C ILE A 418 22.75 -2.28 34.99
N SER A 419 22.97 -2.22 33.68
CA SER A 419 24.31 -2.29 33.08
C SER A 419 24.41 -1.33 31.90
N PRO A 420 24.89 -0.10 32.13
CA PRO A 420 24.98 0.93 31.09
C PRO A 420 25.78 0.53 29.85
N SER A 421 26.82 -0.30 30.01
CA SER A 421 27.68 -0.78 28.93
C SER A 421 27.23 -2.09 28.28
N ALA A 422 26.26 -2.79 28.87
CA ALA A 422 25.77 -4.09 28.42
C ALA A 422 24.23 -4.15 28.56
N PRO A 423 23.50 -3.41 27.70
CA PRO A 423 22.06 -3.28 27.85
C PRO A 423 21.32 -4.60 27.61
N ASP A 424 20.33 -4.89 28.46
CA ASP A 424 19.48 -6.09 28.33
C ASP A 424 18.11 -5.76 27.71
N TYR A 425 17.90 -6.20 26.48
CA TYR A 425 16.65 -6.02 25.74
C TYR A 425 15.71 -7.23 25.83
N SER A 426 15.95 -8.19 26.73
CA SER A 426 15.13 -9.40 26.89
C SER A 426 13.65 -9.11 27.16
N ALA A 427 13.34 -7.99 27.82
CA ALA A 427 11.98 -7.53 28.11
C ALA A 427 11.35 -6.64 27.03
N ALA A 428 12.03 -6.37 25.90
CA ALA A 428 11.56 -5.42 24.90
C ALA A 428 10.16 -5.73 24.38
N ASP A 429 9.87 -7.00 24.08
CA ASP A 429 8.55 -7.42 23.58
C ASP A 429 7.41 -7.13 24.58
N LEU A 430 7.70 -7.25 25.89
CA LEU A 430 6.72 -7.01 26.95
C LEU A 430 6.37 -5.53 27.06
N TYR A 431 7.37 -4.66 26.98
CA TYR A 431 7.16 -3.21 26.98
C TYR A 431 6.48 -2.73 25.70
N MET A 432 6.89 -3.23 24.54
CA MET A 432 6.29 -2.85 23.25
C MET A 432 4.84 -3.33 23.12
N GLY A 433 4.46 -4.39 23.84
CA GLY A 433 3.09 -4.90 23.87
C GLY A 433 2.61 -5.44 22.53
N TRP A 434 3.51 -5.93 21.69
CA TRP A 434 3.14 -6.49 20.39
C TRP A 434 2.23 -7.71 20.58
N LYS A 435 0.96 -7.61 20.16
CA LYS A 435 0.02 -8.74 20.14
C LYS A 435 0.52 -9.88 19.25
N TYR A 436 1.20 -9.52 18.17
CA TYR A 436 1.88 -10.44 17.29
C TYR A 436 3.35 -10.48 17.70
N ARG A 437 3.71 -11.42 18.59
CA ARG A 437 5.09 -11.89 18.59
C ARG A 437 5.42 -12.30 17.16
N LYS A 438 6.69 -12.22 16.75
CA LYS A 438 7.18 -12.90 15.55
C LYS A 438 6.86 -14.38 15.72
N ALA A 439 5.65 -14.77 15.32
CA ALA A 439 5.17 -16.13 15.33
C ALA A 439 5.86 -16.77 14.15
N THR A 440 7.11 -17.16 14.35
CA THR A 440 7.86 -17.95 13.38
C THR A 440 7.21 -19.34 13.19
N GLN A 441 6.04 -19.62 13.79
CA GLN A 441 5.39 -20.94 13.76
C GLN A 441 3.85 -20.93 13.76
N GLY A 442 3.16 -19.84 13.38
CA GLY A 442 1.70 -19.89 13.17
C GLY A 442 0.88 -20.38 14.38
N VAL A 443 1.41 -20.26 15.60
CA VAL A 443 0.73 -20.68 16.83
C VAL A 443 -0.27 -19.60 17.21
N ASP A 444 -1.51 -20.00 17.46
CA ASP A 444 -2.57 -19.10 17.93
C ASP A 444 -2.14 -18.41 19.25
N PRO A 445 -2.22 -17.07 19.35
CA PRO A 445 -1.83 -16.34 20.55
C PRO A 445 -2.68 -16.70 21.78
N GLY A 446 -3.94 -17.13 21.60
CA GLY A 446 -4.78 -17.64 22.69
C GLY A 446 -4.24 -18.94 23.26
N LEU A 447 -3.88 -19.88 22.39
CA LEU A 447 -3.20 -21.13 22.77
C LEU A 447 -1.85 -20.86 23.44
N ALA A 448 -1.04 -19.96 22.89
CA ALA A 448 0.24 -19.60 23.48
C ALA A 448 0.08 -19.00 24.90
N ALA A 449 -0.93 -18.17 25.11
CA ALA A 449 -1.25 -17.61 26.43
C ALA A 449 -1.70 -18.70 27.42
N HIS A 450 -2.54 -19.64 26.99
CA HIS A 450 -2.95 -20.78 27.81
C HIS A 450 -1.76 -21.64 28.22
N VAL A 451 -0.90 -22.04 27.26
CA VAL A 451 0.30 -22.83 27.53
C VAL A 451 1.27 -22.09 28.48
N ALA A 452 1.47 -20.78 28.28
CA ALA A 452 2.31 -19.98 29.18
C ALA A 452 1.74 -19.93 30.61
N SER A 453 0.42 -19.84 30.75
CA SER A 453 -0.26 -19.89 32.05
C SER A 453 -0.08 -21.26 32.73
N GLU A 454 -0.25 -22.35 31.99
CA GLU A 454 -0.03 -23.72 32.50
C GLU A 454 1.42 -23.91 32.94
N LEU A 455 2.41 -23.50 32.13
CA LEU A 455 3.82 -23.58 32.50
C LEU A 455 4.16 -22.77 33.76
N LYS A 456 3.52 -21.60 33.94
CA LYS A 456 3.67 -20.80 35.16
C LYS A 456 3.07 -21.51 36.37
N ASN A 457 1.90 -22.12 36.22
CA ASN A 457 1.24 -22.89 37.27
C ASN A 457 2.08 -24.12 37.66
N GLU A 458 2.60 -24.86 36.68
CA GLU A 458 3.51 -26.00 36.91
C GLU A 458 4.80 -25.56 37.61
N ALA A 459 5.42 -24.46 37.19
CA ALA A 459 6.61 -23.93 37.86
C ALA A 459 6.33 -23.52 39.32
N ALA A 460 5.16 -22.95 39.61
CA ALA A 460 4.73 -22.62 40.97
C ALA A 460 4.52 -23.90 41.81
N VAL A 461 3.85 -24.91 41.26
CA VAL A 461 3.67 -26.23 41.90
C VAL A 461 5.03 -26.89 42.16
N ALA A 462 5.95 -26.85 41.21
CA ALA A 462 7.29 -27.43 41.37
C ALA A 462 8.09 -26.71 42.46
N LYS A 463 7.95 -25.38 42.58
CA LYS A 463 8.59 -24.59 43.64
C LYS A 463 8.03 -24.93 45.02
N GLU A 464 6.70 -25.03 45.16
CA GLU A 464 6.07 -25.45 46.41
C GLU A 464 6.40 -26.91 46.76
N ALA A 465 6.47 -27.80 45.77
CA ALA A 465 6.88 -29.19 45.98
C ALA A 465 8.35 -29.32 46.39
N ARG A 466 9.24 -28.45 45.88
CA ARG A 466 10.63 -28.38 46.36
C ARG A 466 10.67 -27.88 47.80
N LYS A 467 9.97 -26.80 48.11
CA LYS A 467 9.86 -26.25 49.46
C LYS A 467 9.30 -27.26 50.46
N ALA A 468 8.26 -28.01 50.09
CA ALA A 468 7.67 -29.06 50.93
C ALA A 468 8.64 -30.23 51.18
N ARG A 469 9.42 -30.62 50.17
CA ARG A 469 10.47 -31.64 50.33
C ARG A 469 11.59 -31.16 51.25
N GLU A 470 12.05 -29.93 51.09
CA GLU A 470 13.06 -29.31 51.95
C GLU A 470 12.55 -29.20 53.40
N GLU A 471 11.29 -28.83 53.62
CA GLU A 471 10.69 -28.78 54.95
C GLU A 471 10.56 -30.18 55.58
N ALA A 472 10.12 -31.18 54.81
CA ALA A 472 10.03 -32.56 55.28
C ALA A 472 11.42 -33.13 55.63
N GLU A 473 12.44 -32.84 54.83
CA GLU A 473 13.81 -33.22 55.12
C GLU A 473 14.34 -32.50 56.37
N ASN A 474 14.05 -31.20 56.52
CA ASN A 474 14.45 -30.44 57.70
C ASN A 474 13.79 -30.97 58.98
N ARG A 475 12.50 -31.36 58.91
CA ARG A 475 11.80 -32.04 60.03
C ARG A 475 12.42 -33.40 60.35
N ARG A 476 12.87 -34.16 59.34
CA ARG A 476 13.57 -35.43 59.56
C ARG A 476 14.97 -35.25 60.16
N ARG A 477 15.69 -34.19 59.76
CA ARG A 477 17.03 -33.87 60.29
C ARG A 477 16.97 -33.29 61.71
N ASN A 478 15.88 -32.62 62.09
CA ASN A 478 15.68 -32.04 63.41
C ASN A 478 14.45 -32.64 64.15
N PRO A 479 14.45 -33.95 64.48
CA PRO A 479 13.32 -34.60 65.14
C PRO A 479 13.19 -34.23 66.63
N ARG A 480 14.09 -33.39 67.16
CA ARG A 480 13.98 -32.84 68.53
C ARG A 480 12.91 -31.75 68.54
N GLY A 481 11.65 -32.17 68.53
CA GLY A 481 10.54 -31.33 68.95
C GLY A 481 10.82 -30.73 70.34
N PRO A 482 10.22 -29.57 70.66
CA PRO A 482 10.43 -28.91 71.94
C PRO A 482 10.15 -29.93 73.05
N LYS A 483 11.17 -30.24 73.86
CA LYS A 483 10.97 -30.96 75.11
C LYS A 483 9.89 -30.17 75.84
N LYS A 484 8.69 -30.75 75.89
CA LYS A 484 7.58 -30.27 76.69
C LYS A 484 8.09 -30.38 78.12
N ASP A 485 8.66 -29.30 78.66
CA ASP A 485 9.03 -29.25 80.07
C ASP A 485 7.74 -29.56 80.85
N PRO A 486 7.71 -30.68 81.58
CA PRO A 486 6.56 -31.00 82.40
C PRO A 486 6.58 -30.04 83.58
N SER A 487 5.88 -28.93 83.44
CA SER A 487 5.31 -28.24 84.59
C SER A 487 4.27 -29.20 85.19
N GLY A 488 4.63 -29.87 86.29
CA GLY A 488 3.71 -30.79 86.95
C GLY A 488 4.27 -31.57 88.14
N GLY A 489 4.63 -30.87 89.22
CA GLY A 489 4.05 -31.19 90.53
C GLY A 489 4.84 -32.04 91.54
N GLY A 490 5.11 -31.41 92.68
CA GLY A 490 5.31 -32.00 94.01
C GLY A 490 5.74 -30.86 94.96
N GLY A 491 5.03 -30.44 96.00
CA GLY A 491 4.02 -31.10 96.83
C GLY A 491 4.65 -31.57 98.15
N ASN A 492 4.29 -30.91 99.26
CA ASN A 492 4.50 -31.22 100.69
C ASN A 492 5.88 -30.93 101.36
N GLN A 493 5.96 -29.88 102.20
CA GLN A 493 5.76 -29.90 103.67
C GLN A 493 5.96 -28.51 104.27
#